data_AF-A0A5C6M5Y7-F1
#
_entry.id   AF-A0A5C6M5Y7-F1
#
_cell.length_a   1.000
_cell.length_b   1.000
_cell.length_c   1.000
_cell.angle_alpha   90.00
_cell.angle_beta   90.00
_cell.angle_gamma   90.00
#
_symmetry.space_group_name_H-M   'P 1'
#
loop_
_entity.id
_entity.type
_entity.pdbx_description
1 polymer ?
#
loop_
_entity_poly.entity_id
_entity_poly.type
_entity_poly.pdbx_seq_one_letter_code
_entity_poly.pdbx_strand_id
1 'polypeptide(L)'
;MLPFVIIVHDEQRPWLTLRTERCLRRLGLNAEAMARYSCARSSGLQTESIERRCSGRPVWLLAAGACPAASALRPPPPSATGRALLAVGAAVQTAFGDTGDGAVQAWREILRESRGDLAGFVHRGGSVIPVLSCWLDQQLARRLPDLLQRRLTPDELWRELCFGDDVRLAVWSGLNVGMDVRLRIAQVITSLQRGGAERLALDLHSEWLADTELNPLLLSLAAPGKNGLSSVRQVPGTAATARSVRTRACCCQGAGALLCRSCALSFAGSVGTAAVGHS
;
A
#
# COMPACT_ATOMS: atom_id res chain seq x y z
N MET A 1 5.45 -9.33 20.11
CA MET A 1 6.64 -8.67 19.54
C MET A 1 6.24 -8.07 18.20
N LEU A 2 6.41 -6.76 18.00
CA LEU A 2 6.13 -6.13 16.70
C LEU A 2 7.24 -6.51 15.71
N PRO A 3 6.91 -6.79 14.43
CA PRO A 3 7.94 -7.05 13.44
C PRO A 3 8.72 -5.78 13.14
N PHE A 4 9.91 -5.99 12.60
CA PHE A 4 10.60 -4.94 11.87
C PHE A 4 10.23 -5.00 10.40
N VAL A 5 9.93 -3.85 9.79
CA VAL A 5 9.51 -3.77 8.40
C VAL A 5 10.61 -3.14 7.57
N ILE A 6 10.96 -3.77 6.45
CA ILE A 6 11.88 -3.20 5.47
C ILE A 6 11.13 -2.97 4.17
N ILE A 7 11.13 -1.72 3.73
CA ILE A 7 10.58 -1.31 2.46
C ILE A 7 11.73 -1.34 1.44
N VAL A 8 11.62 -2.22 0.46
CA VAL A 8 12.54 -2.27 -0.69
C VAL A 8 12.22 -1.07 -1.58
N HIS A 9 13.10 -0.06 -1.50
CA HIS A 9 12.99 1.25 -2.10
C HIS A 9 13.18 1.18 -3.61
N ASP A 10 12.31 1.89 -4.33
CA ASP A 10 12.43 2.14 -5.76
C ASP A 10 12.94 3.57 -5.96
N GLU A 11 14.21 3.71 -6.37
CA GLU A 11 14.84 5.01 -6.59
C GLU A 11 14.26 5.76 -7.78
N GLN A 12 13.69 5.05 -8.76
CA GLN A 12 13.04 5.68 -9.92
C GLN A 12 11.66 6.23 -9.54
N ARG A 13 11.02 5.64 -8.52
CA ARG A 13 9.66 6.01 -8.08
C ARG A 13 9.61 6.23 -6.56
N PRO A 14 10.28 7.27 -6.03
CA PRO A 14 10.40 7.49 -4.59
C PRO A 14 9.05 7.72 -3.89
N TRP A 15 8.02 8.17 -4.61
CA TRP A 15 6.66 8.33 -4.08
C TRP A 15 6.01 7.02 -3.64
N LEU A 16 6.45 5.87 -4.18
CA LEU A 16 5.95 4.54 -3.82
C LEU A 16 6.35 4.16 -2.40
N THR A 17 7.58 4.45 -1.98
CA THR A 17 8.02 4.22 -0.60
C THR A 17 7.20 5.04 0.39
N LEU A 18 6.97 6.33 0.11
CA LEU A 18 6.14 7.19 0.96
C LEU A 18 4.69 6.71 1.02
N ARG A 19 4.19 6.05 -0.03
CA ARG A 19 2.86 5.44 -0.04
C ARG A 19 2.80 4.23 0.91
N THR A 20 3.76 3.31 0.79
CA THR A 20 3.85 2.15 1.69
C THR A 20 3.98 2.58 3.15
N GLU A 21 4.82 3.57 3.46
CA GLU A 21 4.93 4.10 4.82
C GLU A 21 3.61 4.65 5.37
N ARG A 22 2.85 5.39 4.54
CA ARG A 22 1.53 5.89 4.95
C ARG A 22 0.56 4.74 5.22
N CYS A 23 0.59 3.67 4.43
CA CYS A 23 -0.21 2.48 4.69
C CYS A 23 0.21 1.78 5.98
N LEU A 24 1.51 1.63 6.24
CA LEU A 24 2.03 1.00 7.47
C LEU A 24 1.70 1.81 8.72
N ARG A 25 1.78 3.14 8.67
CA ARG A 25 1.34 4.02 9.78
C ARG A 25 -0.14 3.84 10.12
N ARG A 26 -1.00 3.55 9.14
CA ARG A 26 -2.42 3.22 9.38
C ARG A 26 -2.61 1.89 10.11
N LEU A 27 -1.65 0.98 10.00
CA LEU A 27 -1.61 -0.26 10.80
C LEU A 27 -1.00 -0.06 12.19
N GLY A 28 -0.66 1.18 12.57
CA GLY A 28 -0.03 1.48 13.86
C GLY A 28 1.49 1.26 13.89
N LEU A 29 2.14 1.03 12.76
CA LEU A 29 3.61 0.91 12.70
C LEU A 29 4.26 2.29 12.68
N ASN A 30 5.18 2.52 13.61
CA ASN A 30 5.93 3.76 13.74
C ASN A 30 7.21 3.76 12.88
N ALA A 31 7.89 4.91 12.79
CA ALA A 31 9.12 5.04 12.00
C ALA A 31 10.27 4.17 12.52
N GLU A 32 10.30 3.85 13.81
CA GLU A 32 11.33 2.99 14.41
C GLU A 32 11.19 1.53 13.98
N ALA A 33 9.96 1.08 13.75
CA ALA A 33 9.64 -0.25 13.23
C ALA A 33 9.86 -0.36 11.71
N MET A 34 10.31 0.68 11.03
CA MET A 34 10.49 0.71 9.58
C MET A 34 11.93 1.05 9.19
N ALA A 35 12.42 0.45 8.10
CA ALA A 35 13.60 0.88 7.37
C ALA A 35 13.35 0.87 5.86
N ARG A 36 14.15 1.64 5.15
CA ARG A 36 14.20 1.67 3.68
C ARG A 36 15.49 0.98 3.25
N TYR A 37 15.40 0.10 2.26
CA TYR A 37 16.54 -0.57 1.67
C TYR A 37 16.54 -0.30 0.17
N SER A 38 17.62 0.30 -0.35
CA SER A 38 17.80 0.47 -1.79
C SER A 38 18.72 -0.60 -2.34
N CYS A 39 18.35 -1.21 -3.47
CA CYS A 39 19.21 -2.11 -4.22
C CYS A 39 20.29 -1.38 -5.04
N ALA A 40 20.25 -0.04 -5.12
CA ALA A 40 21.20 0.69 -5.95
C ALA A 40 22.61 0.71 -5.34
N ARG A 41 23.61 0.72 -6.22
CA ARG A 41 25.03 0.68 -5.83
C ARG A 41 25.53 1.98 -5.19
N SER A 42 24.82 3.09 -5.38
CA SER A 42 25.26 4.46 -5.04
C SER A 42 24.76 4.97 -3.68
N SER A 43 23.73 4.36 -3.09
CA SER A 43 23.30 4.72 -1.74
C SER A 43 24.05 3.88 -0.71
N GLY A 44 24.80 4.56 0.16
CA GLY A 44 25.40 3.96 1.33
C GLY A 44 24.30 3.61 2.32
N LEU A 45 23.99 2.32 2.46
CA LEU A 45 23.17 1.85 3.56
C LEU A 45 23.92 2.07 4.87
N GLN A 46 23.21 2.57 5.88
CA GLN A 46 23.58 2.32 7.29
C GLN A 46 23.23 0.87 7.62
N THR A 47 23.93 -0.10 7.00
CA THR A 47 23.70 -1.55 7.16
C THR A 47 23.74 -1.97 8.64
N GLU A 48 24.61 -1.34 9.43
CA GLU A 48 24.72 -1.57 10.89
C GLU A 48 23.41 -1.31 11.66
N SER A 49 22.58 -0.36 11.19
CA SER A 49 21.30 -0.05 11.82
C SER A 49 20.26 -1.13 11.51
N ILE A 50 20.31 -1.73 10.31
CA ILE A 50 19.40 -2.82 9.91
C ILE A 50 19.76 -4.10 10.63
N GLU A 51 21.05 -4.44 10.73
CA GLU A 51 21.56 -5.59 11.50
C GLU A 51 21.05 -5.62 12.93
N ARG A 52 21.26 -4.52 13.66
CA ARG A 52 20.80 -4.39 15.05
C ARG A 52 19.29 -4.49 15.18
N ARG A 53 18.54 -4.01 14.18
CA ARG A 53 17.06 -4.02 14.19
C ARG A 53 16.46 -5.35 13.72
N CYS A 54 17.14 -6.13 12.89
CA CYS A 54 16.69 -7.44 12.44
C CYS A 54 17.05 -8.55 13.45
N SER A 55 18.10 -8.36 14.24
CA SER A 55 18.56 -9.36 15.19
C SER A 55 17.45 -9.74 16.18
N GLY A 56 17.15 -11.04 16.21
CA GLY A 56 16.26 -11.63 17.21
C GLY A 56 14.76 -11.44 16.99
N ARG A 57 14.31 -10.92 15.83
CA ARG A 57 12.88 -10.66 15.58
C ARG A 57 12.47 -11.00 14.14
N PRO A 58 11.18 -11.29 13.89
CA PRO A 58 10.70 -11.47 12.53
C PRO A 58 10.77 -10.16 11.72
N VAL A 59 10.97 -10.32 10.42
CA VAL A 59 11.08 -9.20 9.48
C VAL A 59 9.99 -9.30 8.41
N TRP A 60 9.32 -8.20 8.14
CA TRP A 60 8.38 -8.08 7.02
C TRP A 60 9.03 -7.27 5.91
N LEU A 61 9.33 -7.91 4.79
CA LEU A 61 9.79 -7.24 3.58
C LEU A 61 8.59 -6.84 2.72
N LEU A 62 8.62 -5.58 2.24
CA LEU A 62 7.59 -5.01 1.39
C LEU A 62 8.21 -4.30 0.20
N ALA A 63 7.67 -4.52 -1.00
CA ALA A 63 7.99 -3.71 -2.16
C ALA A 63 7.46 -2.28 -1.99
N ALA A 64 8.20 -1.28 -2.47
CA ALA A 64 7.68 0.08 -2.55
C ALA A 64 6.37 0.13 -3.36
N GLY A 65 5.38 0.84 -2.82
CA GLY A 65 4.04 0.95 -3.41
C GLY A 65 3.05 -0.08 -2.86
N ALA A 66 3.53 -1.14 -2.22
CA ALA A 66 2.68 -2.15 -1.60
C ALA A 66 1.91 -1.54 -0.43
N CYS A 67 0.59 -1.76 -0.42
CA CYS A 67 -0.29 -1.35 0.66
C CYS A 67 -0.98 -2.60 1.23
N PRO A 68 -0.80 -2.93 2.52
CA PRO A 68 -1.46 -4.09 3.12
C PRO A 68 -2.97 -4.07 2.93
N ALA A 69 -3.54 -5.21 2.53
CA ALA A 69 -4.97 -5.36 2.31
C ALA A 69 -5.74 -5.53 3.63
N ALA A 70 -5.10 -6.09 4.65
CA ALA A 70 -5.68 -6.21 5.98
C ALA A 70 -5.66 -4.87 6.73
N SER A 71 -6.71 -4.59 7.51
CA SER A 71 -6.81 -3.40 8.37
C SER A 71 -5.91 -3.47 9.62
N ALA A 72 -5.43 -4.67 9.95
CA ALA A 72 -4.50 -4.93 11.03
C ALA A 72 -3.48 -5.97 10.58
N LEU A 73 -2.23 -5.82 11.01
CA LEU A 73 -1.19 -6.81 10.77
C LEU A 73 -1.55 -8.12 11.49
N ARG A 74 -1.60 -9.21 10.73
CA ARG A 74 -1.76 -10.56 11.26
C ARG A 74 -0.52 -11.38 10.93
N PRO A 75 0.45 -11.48 11.86
CA PRO A 75 1.66 -12.26 11.61
C PRO A 75 1.29 -13.73 11.37
N PRO A 76 1.99 -14.42 10.46
CA PRO A 76 1.82 -15.86 10.32
C PRO A 76 2.23 -16.58 11.61
N PRO A 77 1.59 -17.71 11.95
CA PRO A 77 2.01 -18.52 13.09
C PRO A 77 3.44 -19.05 12.87
N PRO A 78 4.22 -19.25 13.95
CA PRO A 78 5.55 -19.83 13.85
C PRO A 78 5.49 -21.25 13.27
N SER A 79 6.59 -21.68 12.67
CA SER A 79 6.69 -23.03 12.10
C SER A 79 6.70 -24.08 13.22
N ALA A 80 5.68 -24.95 13.24
CA ALA A 80 5.60 -26.05 14.19
C ALA A 80 6.64 -27.16 13.95
N THR A 81 7.30 -27.18 12.78
CA THR A 81 8.27 -28.21 12.39
C THR A 81 9.72 -27.84 12.69
N GLY A 82 9.97 -26.69 13.33
CA GLY A 82 11.32 -26.17 13.58
C GLY A 82 12.05 -25.60 12.36
N ARG A 83 11.49 -25.78 11.15
CA ARG A 83 11.98 -25.22 9.88
C ARG A 83 11.74 -23.70 9.81
N ALA A 84 12.69 -22.97 9.23
CA ALA A 84 12.58 -21.53 9.06
C ALA A 84 11.39 -21.17 8.16
N LEU A 85 10.54 -20.25 8.58
CA LEU A 85 9.34 -19.85 7.84
C LEU A 85 9.60 -18.63 6.94
N LEU A 86 9.25 -18.82 5.67
CA LEU A 86 9.08 -17.77 4.68
C LEU A 86 7.61 -17.72 4.27
N ALA A 87 6.85 -16.74 4.74
CA ALA A 87 5.46 -16.57 4.34
C ALA A 87 5.32 -15.46 3.31
N VAL A 88 4.46 -15.65 2.30
CA VAL A 88 4.22 -14.67 1.23
C VAL A 88 2.77 -14.21 1.18
N GLY A 89 2.60 -12.93 0.88
CA GLY A 89 1.31 -12.34 0.57
C GLY A 89 1.09 -12.24 -0.93
N ALA A 90 -0.11 -12.56 -1.39
CA ALA A 90 -0.48 -12.39 -2.78
C ALA A 90 -0.81 -10.91 -3.09
N ALA A 91 -0.57 -10.52 -4.33
CA ALA A 91 -1.13 -9.28 -4.87
C ALA A 91 -2.65 -9.45 -5.02
N VAL A 92 -3.42 -8.52 -4.44
CA VAL A 92 -4.88 -8.53 -4.49
C VAL A 92 -5.43 -7.18 -4.93
N GLN A 93 -6.63 -7.20 -5.49
CA GLN A 93 -7.36 -5.96 -5.77
C GLN A 93 -7.84 -5.35 -4.45
N THR A 94 -7.61 -4.05 -4.27
CA THR A 94 -8.02 -3.33 -3.05
C THR A 94 -8.77 -2.06 -3.43
N ALA A 95 -9.59 -1.54 -2.51
CA ALA A 95 -10.29 -0.27 -2.71
C ALA A 95 -9.36 0.93 -2.95
N PHE A 96 -8.08 0.77 -2.65
CA PHE A 96 -7.02 1.75 -2.82
C PHE A 96 -6.04 1.37 -3.92
N GLY A 97 -6.32 0.39 -4.78
CA GLY A 97 -5.44 0.01 -5.88
C GLY A 97 -6.27 -0.40 -7.08
N ASP A 98 -6.43 0.52 -8.02
CA ASP A 98 -6.85 0.17 -9.37
C ASP A 98 -5.58 0.05 -10.21
N THR A 99 -5.49 -1.03 -11.00
CA THR A 99 -4.51 -1.28 -12.06
C THR A 99 -3.05 -1.52 -11.67
N GLY A 100 -2.84 -2.45 -10.73
CA GLY A 100 -1.67 -3.33 -10.75
C GLY A 100 -2.02 -4.68 -11.40
N ASP A 101 -2.78 -4.67 -12.50
CA ASP A 101 -3.41 -5.88 -13.07
C ASP A 101 -2.40 -7.00 -13.32
N GLY A 102 -1.19 -6.69 -13.80
CA GLY A 102 -0.16 -7.68 -14.06
C GLY A 102 0.22 -8.51 -12.82
N ALA A 103 0.47 -7.87 -11.67
CA ALA A 103 0.85 -8.57 -10.45
C ALA A 103 -0.30 -9.39 -9.86
N VAL A 104 -1.53 -8.85 -9.90
CA VAL A 104 -2.73 -9.56 -9.44
C VAL A 104 -2.99 -10.80 -10.31
N GLN A 105 -2.89 -10.68 -11.63
CA GLN A 105 -3.06 -11.80 -12.55
C GLN A 105 -1.93 -12.83 -12.40
N ALA A 106 -0.68 -12.40 -12.25
CA ALA A 106 0.44 -13.29 -11.99
C ALA A 106 0.22 -14.13 -10.72
N TRP A 107 -0.23 -13.50 -9.63
CA TRP A 107 -0.54 -14.22 -8.39
C TRP A 107 -1.73 -15.16 -8.51
N ARG A 108 -2.77 -14.80 -9.29
CA ARG A 108 -3.88 -15.73 -9.58
C ARG A 108 -3.37 -16.97 -10.30
N GLU A 109 -2.48 -16.80 -11.27
CA GLU A 109 -1.90 -17.90 -12.03
C GLU A 109 -1.01 -18.79 -11.16
N ILE A 110 -0.12 -18.19 -10.37
CA ILE A 110 0.72 -18.92 -9.40
C ILE A 110 -0.15 -19.75 -8.45
N LEU A 111 -1.22 -19.18 -7.90
CA LEU A 111 -2.10 -19.90 -6.97
C LEU A 111 -2.89 -21.02 -7.68
N ARG A 112 -3.29 -20.80 -8.93
CA ARG A 112 -3.97 -21.80 -9.76
C ARG A 112 -3.05 -23.00 -10.06
N GLU A 113 -1.80 -22.73 -10.46
CA GLU A 113 -0.83 -23.77 -10.81
C GLU A 113 -0.26 -24.51 -9.60
N SER A 114 0.04 -23.79 -8.52
CA SER A 114 0.55 -24.38 -7.29
C SER A 114 -0.51 -25.18 -6.53
N ARG A 115 -1.80 -24.93 -6.77
CA ARG A 115 -2.93 -25.48 -6.00
C ARG A 115 -2.78 -25.23 -4.49
N GLY A 116 -2.09 -24.14 -4.11
CA GLY A 116 -1.78 -23.79 -2.73
C GLY A 116 -0.46 -24.38 -2.19
N ASP A 117 0.18 -25.32 -2.88
CA ASP A 117 1.51 -25.83 -2.53
C ASP A 117 2.62 -25.04 -3.25
N LEU A 118 2.99 -23.90 -2.68
CA LEU A 118 4.08 -23.09 -3.23
C LEU A 118 5.44 -23.76 -3.09
N ALA A 119 5.67 -24.53 -2.02
CA ALA A 119 6.96 -25.16 -1.78
C ALA A 119 7.25 -26.19 -2.88
N GLY A 120 6.30 -27.09 -3.15
CA GLY A 120 6.42 -28.04 -4.24
C GLY A 120 6.41 -27.38 -5.62
N PHE A 121 5.65 -26.30 -5.80
CA PHE A 121 5.65 -25.53 -7.05
C PHE A 121 7.05 -24.98 -7.38
N VAL A 122 7.71 -24.33 -6.42
CA VAL A 122 9.08 -23.82 -6.58
C VAL A 122 10.08 -24.97 -6.79
N HIS A 123 9.94 -26.09 -6.05
CA HIS A 123 10.80 -27.27 -6.22
C HIS A 123 10.72 -27.89 -7.62
N ARG A 124 9.57 -27.78 -8.30
CA ARG A 124 9.38 -28.24 -9.69
C ARG A 124 9.82 -27.20 -10.74
N GLY A 125 10.46 -26.11 -10.33
CA GLY A 125 10.92 -25.04 -11.22
C GLY A 125 9.92 -23.90 -11.44
N GLY A 126 8.80 -23.87 -10.70
CA GLY A 126 7.85 -22.76 -10.72
C GLY A 126 8.44 -21.48 -10.11
N SER A 127 7.93 -20.32 -10.55
CA SER A 127 8.34 -19.01 -10.04
C SER A 127 7.20 -18.31 -9.34
N VAL A 128 7.45 -17.80 -8.13
CA VAL A 128 6.48 -17.03 -7.34
C VAL A 128 6.71 -15.52 -7.43
N ILE A 129 7.42 -15.08 -8.48
CA ILE A 129 7.73 -13.68 -8.78
C ILE A 129 6.55 -13.06 -9.56
N PRO A 130 6.15 -11.80 -9.29
CA PRO A 130 6.76 -10.86 -8.35
C PRO A 130 6.33 -11.05 -6.90
N VAL A 131 7.29 -11.04 -5.97
CA VAL A 131 7.00 -11.00 -4.52
C VAL A 131 6.95 -9.57 -4.04
N LEU A 132 5.76 -9.15 -3.61
CA LEU A 132 5.50 -7.79 -3.14
C LEU A 132 5.49 -7.67 -1.60
N SER A 133 5.32 -8.80 -0.91
CA SER A 133 5.15 -8.87 0.54
C SER A 133 5.59 -10.25 1.03
N CYS A 134 6.62 -10.30 1.87
CA CYS A 134 7.02 -11.55 2.50
C CYS A 134 7.47 -11.36 3.95
N TRP A 135 7.14 -12.34 4.77
CA TRP A 135 7.47 -12.42 6.18
C TRP A 135 8.57 -13.46 6.39
N LEU A 136 9.63 -13.02 7.04
CA LEU A 136 10.74 -13.83 7.51
C LEU A 136 10.52 -14.05 9.00
N ASP A 137 10.53 -15.31 9.44
CA ASP A 137 10.65 -15.57 10.87
C ASP A 137 12.02 -15.15 11.41
N GLN A 138 12.21 -15.31 12.72
CA GLN A 138 13.45 -14.92 13.37
C GLN A 138 14.68 -15.72 12.87
N GLN A 139 14.52 -16.98 12.44
CA GLN A 139 15.65 -17.77 11.95
C GLN A 139 16.10 -17.26 10.59
N LEU A 140 15.15 -17.02 9.69
CA LEU A 140 15.42 -16.55 8.34
C LEU A 140 15.87 -15.08 8.33
N ALA A 141 15.31 -14.25 9.21
CA ALA A 141 15.70 -12.84 9.37
C ALA A 141 17.19 -12.66 9.76
N ARG A 142 17.84 -13.65 10.38
CA ARG A 142 19.28 -13.61 10.70
C ARG A 142 20.16 -13.62 9.46
N ARG A 143 19.69 -14.18 8.33
CA ARG A 143 20.42 -14.19 7.05
C ARG A 143 20.35 -12.85 6.33
N LEU A 144 19.40 -12.00 6.71
CA LEU A 144 19.07 -10.81 5.95
C LEU A 144 20.22 -9.79 5.87
N PRO A 145 20.96 -9.48 6.96
CA PRO A 145 22.14 -8.62 6.87
C PRO A 145 23.12 -8.98 5.75
N ASP A 146 23.56 -10.23 5.72
CA ASP A 146 24.53 -10.73 4.74
C ASP A 146 23.95 -10.63 3.31
N LEU A 147 22.66 -10.93 3.14
CA LEU A 147 21.98 -10.81 1.85
C LEU A 147 21.84 -9.35 1.39
N LEU A 148 21.58 -8.41 2.30
CA LEU A 148 21.48 -6.99 1.96
C LEU A 148 22.86 -6.39 1.63
N GLN A 149 23.94 -6.89 2.24
CA GLN A 149 25.32 -6.50 1.89
C GLN A 149 25.69 -6.89 0.45
N ARG A 150 25.12 -7.97 -0.08
CA ARG A 150 25.34 -8.44 -1.47
C ARG A 150 24.68 -7.56 -2.54
N ARG A 151 23.87 -6.55 -2.15
CA ARG A 151 23.17 -5.62 -3.05
C ARG A 151 22.40 -6.32 -4.18
N LEU A 152 21.71 -7.40 -3.82
CA LEU A 152 20.88 -8.18 -4.72
C LEU A 152 19.69 -7.35 -5.22
N THR A 153 19.24 -7.63 -6.44
CA THR A 153 17.92 -7.18 -6.92
C THR A 153 16.81 -7.82 -6.07
N PRO A 154 15.58 -7.26 -6.06
CA PRO A 154 14.48 -7.83 -5.28
C PRO A 154 14.21 -9.31 -5.60
N ASP A 155 14.29 -9.68 -6.88
CA ASP A 155 14.08 -11.05 -7.36
C ASP A 155 15.22 -11.99 -6.97
N GLU A 156 16.46 -11.50 -6.94
CA GLU A 156 17.61 -12.27 -6.45
C GLU A 156 17.55 -12.46 -4.94
N LEU A 157 17.22 -11.41 -4.18
CA LEU A 157 17.02 -11.49 -2.73
C LEU A 157 15.94 -12.53 -2.41
N TRP A 158 14.82 -12.49 -3.14
CA TRP A 158 13.76 -13.47 -2.98
C TRP A 158 14.23 -14.90 -3.27
N ARG A 159 14.90 -15.11 -4.40
CA ARG A 159 15.48 -16.41 -4.76
C ARG A 159 16.38 -16.94 -3.65
N GLU A 160 17.32 -16.13 -3.18
CA GLU A 160 18.25 -16.50 -2.10
C GLU A 160 17.56 -16.84 -0.77
N LEU A 161 16.45 -16.16 -0.45
CA LEU A 161 15.62 -16.47 0.72
C LEU A 161 14.85 -17.78 0.57
N CYS A 162 14.51 -18.18 -0.65
CA CYS A 162 13.82 -19.44 -0.94
C CYS A 162 14.75 -20.65 -1.00
N PHE A 163 16.05 -20.42 -1.22
CA PHE A 163 17.03 -21.50 -1.29
C PHE A 163 17.41 -22.00 0.11
N GLY A 164 17.12 -23.29 0.35
CA GLY A 164 17.49 -24.05 1.54
C GLY A 164 16.47 -25.15 1.85
N ASP A 165 16.93 -26.37 2.08
CA ASP A 165 16.06 -27.51 2.40
C ASP A 165 15.28 -27.29 3.71
N ASP A 166 15.78 -26.45 4.60
CA ASP A 166 15.17 -26.12 5.89
C ASP A 166 14.15 -24.97 5.83
N VAL A 167 13.84 -24.42 4.65
CA VAL A 167 12.86 -23.32 4.51
C VAL A 167 11.48 -23.85 4.20
N ARG A 168 10.50 -23.47 5.02
CA ARG A 168 9.07 -23.69 4.77
C ARG A 168 8.49 -22.47 4.08
N LEU A 169 8.05 -22.63 2.83
CA LEU A 169 7.33 -21.61 2.07
C LEU A 169 5.82 -21.76 2.27
N ALA A 170 5.13 -20.66 2.62
CA ALA A 170 3.68 -20.67 2.83
C ALA A 170 3.00 -19.40 2.32
N VAL A 171 1.76 -19.50 1.82
CA VAL A 171 0.92 -18.33 1.56
C VAL A 171 0.22 -17.91 2.84
N TRP A 172 0.22 -16.61 3.13
CA TRP A 172 -0.51 -16.05 4.25
C TRP A 172 -1.34 -14.84 3.83
N SER A 173 -2.66 -14.96 3.92
CA SER A 173 -3.58 -13.88 3.52
C SER A 173 -3.42 -12.59 4.34
N GLY A 174 -2.90 -12.70 5.57
CA GLY A 174 -2.55 -11.55 6.41
C GLY A 174 -1.42 -10.68 5.84
N LEU A 175 -0.68 -11.18 4.84
CA LEU A 175 0.38 -10.46 4.14
C LEU A 175 -0.07 -9.94 2.77
N ASN A 176 -1.30 -10.20 2.33
CA ASN A 176 -1.79 -9.76 1.02
C ASN A 176 -1.71 -8.24 0.90
N VAL A 177 -1.35 -7.77 -0.30
CA VAL A 177 -1.15 -6.34 -0.58
C VAL A 177 -1.89 -5.91 -1.84
N GLY A 178 -2.42 -4.70 -1.81
CA GLY A 178 -2.77 -3.96 -3.02
C GLY A 178 -1.57 -3.20 -3.54
N MET A 179 -1.54 -3.00 -4.86
CA MET A 179 -0.52 -2.21 -5.54
C MET A 179 -1.18 -1.14 -6.41
N ASP A 180 -0.63 0.06 -6.34
CA ASP A 180 -0.91 1.15 -7.25
C ASP A 180 0.43 1.83 -7.51
N VAL A 181 0.94 1.74 -8.72
CA VAL A 181 2.23 2.35 -9.09
C VAL A 181 2.07 3.81 -9.52
N ARG A 182 0.84 4.22 -9.83
CA ARG A 182 0.54 5.52 -10.43
C ARG A 182 0.74 6.65 -9.43
N LEU A 183 1.19 7.81 -9.91
CA LEU A 183 1.33 9.00 -9.07
C LEU A 183 -0.06 9.56 -8.74
N ARG A 184 -0.32 9.76 -7.45
CA ARG A 184 -1.59 10.35 -7.01
C ARG A 184 -1.43 11.85 -6.88
N ILE A 185 -2.19 12.57 -7.70
CA ILE A 185 -2.18 14.03 -7.73
C ILE A 185 -3.53 14.51 -7.23
N ALA A 186 -3.55 15.36 -6.22
CA ALA A 186 -4.76 16.04 -5.79
C ALA A 186 -4.70 17.49 -6.28
N GLN A 187 -5.60 17.84 -7.19
CA GLN A 187 -5.80 19.21 -7.63
C GLN A 187 -6.91 19.82 -6.80
N VAL A 188 -6.63 20.93 -6.14
CA VAL A 188 -7.58 21.61 -5.26
C VAL A 188 -7.91 22.97 -5.86
N ILE A 189 -9.17 23.18 -6.22
CA ILE A 189 -9.68 24.46 -6.71
C ILE A 189 -10.54 25.11 -5.64
N THR A 190 -10.44 26.43 -5.48
CA THR A 190 -11.14 27.17 -4.42
C THR A 190 -12.57 27.55 -4.79
N SER A 191 -12.94 27.50 -6.08
CA SER A 191 -14.31 27.77 -6.51
C SER A 191 -14.59 27.20 -7.90
N LEU A 192 -15.87 26.92 -8.17
CA LEU A 192 -16.41 26.57 -9.49
C LEU A 192 -17.25 27.78 -9.99
N GLN A 193 -16.59 28.84 -10.45
CA GLN A 193 -17.26 30.07 -10.91
C GLN A 193 -17.14 30.31 -12.43
N ARG A 194 -16.83 29.27 -13.21
CA ARG A 194 -16.61 29.30 -14.67
C ARG A 194 -15.51 30.27 -15.13
N GLY A 195 -14.60 30.62 -14.22
CA GLY A 195 -13.43 31.46 -14.49
C GLY A 195 -12.31 30.70 -15.20
N GLY A 196 -11.29 31.42 -15.67
CA GLY A 196 -10.16 30.83 -16.41
C GLY A 196 -9.40 29.75 -15.64
N ALA A 197 -9.22 29.92 -14.33
CA ALA A 197 -8.54 28.94 -13.48
C ALA A 197 -9.30 27.61 -13.36
N GLU A 198 -10.64 27.63 -13.34
CA GLU A 198 -11.45 26.41 -13.34
C GLU A 198 -11.31 25.66 -14.66
N ARG A 199 -11.36 26.37 -15.80
CA ARG A 199 -11.22 25.75 -17.12
C ARG A 199 -9.87 25.08 -17.26
N LEU A 200 -8.79 25.79 -16.93
CA LEU A 200 -7.44 25.23 -16.92
C LEU A 200 -7.32 24.02 -15.99
N ALA A 201 -8.00 24.04 -14.83
CA ALA A 201 -7.97 22.93 -13.92
C ALA A 201 -8.70 21.69 -14.47
N LEU A 202 -9.86 21.87 -15.09
CA LEU A 202 -10.63 20.81 -15.72
C LEU A 202 -9.90 20.25 -16.95
N ASP A 203 -9.36 21.11 -17.79
CA ASP A 203 -8.59 20.73 -18.98
C ASP A 203 -7.37 19.89 -18.56
N LEU A 204 -6.57 20.39 -17.61
CA LEU A 204 -5.42 19.65 -17.07
C LEU A 204 -5.81 18.32 -16.42
N HIS A 205 -6.91 18.30 -15.67
CA HIS A 205 -7.43 17.07 -15.07
C HIS A 205 -7.83 16.04 -16.13
N SER A 206 -8.42 16.49 -17.25
CA SER A 206 -8.80 15.62 -18.37
C SER A 206 -7.58 15.03 -19.07
N GLU A 207 -6.52 15.82 -19.28
CA GLU A 207 -5.24 15.34 -19.81
C GLU A 207 -4.59 14.32 -18.86
N TRP A 208 -4.60 14.58 -17.55
CA TRP A 208 -4.06 13.64 -16.57
C TRP A 208 -4.87 12.35 -16.43
N LEU A 209 -6.16 12.34 -16.76
CA LEU A 209 -6.97 11.11 -16.77
C LEU A 209 -6.60 10.20 -17.94
N ALA A 210 -6.08 10.76 -19.04
CA ALA A 210 -5.58 9.99 -20.17
C ALA A 210 -4.19 9.38 -19.90
N ASP A 211 -3.43 9.95 -18.95
CA ASP A 211 -2.13 9.44 -18.56
C ASP A 211 -2.23 8.18 -17.69
N THR A 212 -1.64 7.09 -18.17
CA THR A 212 -1.63 5.79 -17.48
C THR A 212 -0.75 5.74 -16.25
N GLU A 213 0.17 6.70 -16.08
CA GLU A 213 1.04 6.81 -14.91
C GLU A 213 0.43 7.65 -13.79
N LEU A 214 -0.69 8.33 -14.05
CA LEU A 214 -1.32 9.25 -13.11
C LEU A 214 -2.64 8.69 -12.56
N ASN A 215 -2.97 9.14 -11.35
CA ASN A 215 -4.25 8.92 -10.70
C ASN A 215 -4.71 10.25 -10.08
N PRO A 216 -5.22 11.17 -10.91
CA PRO A 216 -5.57 12.51 -10.47
C PRO A 216 -6.92 12.52 -9.72
N LEU A 217 -7.03 13.43 -8.75
CA LEU A 217 -8.25 13.71 -8.00
C LEU A 217 -8.48 15.22 -8.02
N LEU A 218 -9.61 15.67 -8.57
CA LEU A 218 -10.03 17.07 -8.50
C LEU A 218 -10.94 17.28 -7.28
N LEU A 219 -10.58 18.24 -6.44
CA LEU A 219 -11.31 18.65 -5.24
C LEU A 219 -11.69 20.12 -5.35
N SER A 220 -12.94 20.45 -5.02
CA SER A 220 -13.40 21.84 -4.92
C SER A 220 -13.64 22.21 -3.46
N LEU A 221 -12.99 23.28 -3.00
CA LEU A 221 -13.21 23.89 -1.69
C LEU A 221 -14.31 24.95 -1.81
N ALA A 222 -15.55 24.54 -2.07
CA ALA A 222 -16.65 25.49 -1.95
C ALA A 222 -16.80 25.88 -0.46
N ALA A 223 -16.82 27.19 -0.16
CA ALA A 223 -17.33 27.65 1.13
C ALA A 223 -18.77 27.15 1.30
N PRO A 224 -19.22 26.76 2.51
CA PRO A 224 -20.62 26.44 2.73
C PRO A 224 -21.45 27.69 2.44
N GLY A 225 -22.02 27.76 1.23
CA GLY A 225 -23.01 28.77 0.90
C GLY A 225 -24.21 28.57 1.82
N LYS A 226 -24.73 29.65 2.40
CA LYS A 226 -25.87 29.67 3.33
C LYS A 226 -27.19 29.08 2.77
N ASN A 227 -27.19 28.56 1.55
CA ASN A 227 -28.34 27.89 0.96
C ASN A 227 -27.99 26.41 0.77
N GLY A 228 -28.28 25.62 1.80
CA GLY A 228 -28.36 24.17 1.67
C GLY A 228 -29.45 23.82 0.67
N LEU A 229 -29.04 23.54 -0.56
CA LEU A 229 -29.85 22.80 -1.51
C LEU A 229 -28.95 21.78 -2.19
N SER A 230 -29.25 20.53 -1.86
CA SER A 230 -28.93 19.31 -2.57
C SER A 230 -29.21 19.50 -4.06
N SER A 231 -28.20 19.87 -4.85
CA SER A 231 -28.25 19.70 -6.30
C SER A 231 -26.92 19.16 -6.78
N VAL A 232 -26.90 17.84 -7.05
CA VAL A 232 -25.92 17.23 -7.93
C VAL A 232 -26.19 17.79 -9.32
N ARG A 233 -25.36 18.70 -9.81
CA ARG A 233 -25.43 19.18 -11.19
C ARG A 233 -24.37 18.44 -11.99
N GLN A 234 -24.81 17.45 -12.77
CA GLN A 234 -24.00 16.86 -13.84
C GLN A 234 -23.57 17.98 -14.80
N VAL A 235 -22.28 18.04 -15.11
CA VAL A 235 -21.74 18.87 -16.19
C VAL A 235 -22.00 18.10 -17.51
N PRO A 236 -22.72 18.66 -18.49
CA PRO A 236 -22.98 17.97 -19.75
C PRO A 236 -21.88 18.23 -20.80
N GLY A 237 -21.52 17.16 -21.52
CA GLY A 237 -20.64 17.13 -22.72
C GLY A 237 -19.19 16.79 -22.36
N THR A 238 -18.60 15.66 -22.74
CA THR A 238 -18.63 14.95 -24.04
C THR A 238 -18.82 13.43 -23.86
N ALA A 239 -19.61 12.85 -24.76
CA ALA A 239 -19.86 11.41 -24.82
C ALA A 239 -18.64 10.67 -25.41
N ALA A 240 -17.81 10.09 -24.55
CA ALA A 240 -16.96 8.95 -24.87
C ALA A 240 -16.64 8.17 -23.59
N THR A 241 -17.29 7.01 -23.44
CA THR A 241 -16.94 5.93 -22.49
C THR A 241 -16.62 6.35 -21.05
N ALA A 242 -17.68 6.51 -20.26
CA ALA A 242 -17.63 6.67 -18.82
C ALA A 242 -16.94 5.46 -18.13
N ARG A 243 -15.70 5.64 -17.67
CA ARG A 243 -15.19 5.02 -16.43
C ARG A 243 -15.22 6.09 -15.34
N SER A 244 -15.83 5.74 -14.21
CA SER A 244 -16.40 6.66 -13.23
C SER A 244 -15.55 7.88 -12.84
N VAL A 245 -16.07 9.08 -13.09
CA VAL A 245 -15.68 10.28 -12.35
C VAL A 245 -16.19 10.12 -10.91
N ARG A 246 -15.30 9.80 -9.95
CA ARG A 246 -15.67 9.78 -8.53
C ARG A 246 -15.55 11.19 -7.95
N THR A 247 -16.58 12.00 -8.15
CA THR A 247 -16.73 13.26 -7.39
C THR A 247 -17.19 12.92 -5.97
N ARG A 248 -16.33 13.10 -4.96
CA ARG A 248 -16.73 13.01 -3.56
C ARG A 248 -16.82 14.40 -2.96
N ALA A 249 -18.02 14.82 -2.57
CA ALA A 249 -18.20 16.01 -1.75
C ALA A 249 -17.56 15.76 -0.37
N CYS A 250 -16.60 16.60 0.02
CA CYS A 250 -15.98 16.58 1.35
C CYS A 250 -16.44 17.83 2.10
N CYS A 251 -17.32 17.68 3.09
CA CYS A 251 -17.75 18.79 3.94
C CYS A 251 -16.68 19.05 5.02
N CYS A 252 -15.62 19.77 4.68
CA CYS A 252 -14.65 20.26 5.66
C CYS A 252 -15.11 21.65 6.12
N GLN A 253 -15.80 21.74 7.26
CA GLN A 253 -15.94 23.01 7.99
C GLN A 253 -14.73 23.17 8.91
N GLY A 254 -14.00 24.29 8.76
CA GLY A 254 -12.91 24.67 9.66
C GLY A 254 -11.60 24.95 8.94
N ALA A 255 -11.07 26.16 9.12
CA ALA A 255 -9.82 26.62 8.57
C ALA A 255 -8.62 25.81 9.12
N GLY A 256 -7.68 25.48 8.24
CA GLY A 256 -6.30 25.20 8.64
C GLY A 256 -6.02 23.82 9.25
N ALA A 257 -6.24 22.74 8.51
CA ALA A 257 -5.39 21.53 8.48
C ALA A 257 -6.00 20.49 7.54
N LEU A 258 -5.42 20.31 6.35
CA LEU A 258 -5.77 19.20 5.45
C LEU A 258 -5.13 17.90 5.97
N LEU A 259 -5.63 17.39 7.09
CA LEU A 259 -5.55 15.97 7.45
C LEU A 259 -6.82 15.31 6.95
N CYS A 260 -6.77 14.69 5.78
CA CYS A 260 -7.83 13.80 5.31
C CYS A 260 -7.79 12.50 6.15
N ARG A 261 -8.28 12.59 7.40
CA ARG A 261 -8.79 11.50 8.22
C ARG A 261 -10.15 11.13 7.63
N SER A 262 -10.26 9.92 7.08
CA SER A 262 -11.49 9.13 6.97
C SER A 262 -12.85 9.85 7.03
N CYS A 263 -13.71 9.66 6.03
CA CYS A 263 -15.11 9.32 6.32
C CYS A 263 -15.14 7.99 7.12
N ALA A 264 -14.59 8.02 8.33
CA ALA A 264 -14.57 6.89 9.24
C ALA A 264 -16.01 6.66 9.65
N LEU A 265 -16.41 5.39 9.55
CA LEU A 265 -17.60 4.87 10.20
C LEU A 265 -18.89 5.35 9.54
N SER A 266 -19.34 4.59 8.54
CA SER A 266 -20.77 4.28 8.46
C SER A 266 -21.23 3.91 9.87
N PHE A 267 -22.04 4.78 10.47
CA PHE A 267 -23.19 4.43 11.29
C PHE A 267 -23.09 3.07 12.01
N ALA A 268 -22.45 3.08 13.17
CA ALA A 268 -22.65 2.13 14.25
C ALA A 268 -22.41 2.93 15.54
N GLY A 269 -23.30 3.07 16.50
CA GLY A 269 -24.61 2.49 16.78
C GLY A 269 -24.87 2.82 18.25
N SER A 270 -26.10 3.21 18.57
CA SER A 270 -26.74 3.21 19.90
C SER A 270 -26.14 4.01 21.08
N VAL A 271 -26.96 4.99 21.50
CA VAL A 271 -27.50 5.22 22.87
C VAL A 271 -26.60 5.89 23.92
N GLY A 272 -27.14 6.97 24.50
CA GLY A 272 -26.68 7.56 25.75
C GLY A 272 -27.36 8.90 26.06
N THR A 273 -28.68 8.89 26.28
CA THR A 273 -29.42 9.98 26.92
C THR A 273 -28.82 10.34 28.28
N ALA A 274 -28.54 11.63 28.52
CA ALA A 274 -28.42 12.17 29.87
C ALA A 274 -28.83 13.66 29.86
N ALA A 275 -30.01 13.91 30.43
CA ALA A 275 -30.37 15.19 31.02
C ALA A 275 -29.60 15.42 32.32
N VAL A 276 -29.30 16.68 32.66
CA VAL A 276 -29.13 17.36 33.98
C VAL A 276 -28.48 18.70 33.61
N GLY A 277 -28.85 19.90 34.05
CA GLY A 277 -29.68 20.38 35.16
C GLY A 277 -29.06 21.74 35.51
N HIS A 278 -29.82 22.83 35.30
CA HIS A 278 -29.37 24.17 35.66
C HIS A 278 -29.42 24.34 37.17
N SER A 279 -28.29 24.77 37.74
CA SER A 279 -28.25 25.58 38.96
C SER A 279 -28.30 27.04 38.55
#